data_AF-D4ZIZ2-F1
#
_entry.id   AF-D4ZIZ2-F1
#
_cell.length_a   1.000
_cell.length_b   1.000
_cell.length_c   1.000
_cell.angle_alpha   90.00
_cell.angle_beta   90.00
_cell.angle_gamma   90.00
#
_symmetry.space_group_name_H-M   'P 1'
#
loop_
_entity.id
_entity.type
_entity.pdbx_description
1 polymer ?
#
loop_
_entity_poly.entity_id
_entity_poly.type
_entity_poly.pdbx_seq_one_letter_code
_entity_poly.pdbx_strand_id
1 'polypeptide(L)'
;MIKKDQTGHDNTYYEDKVALIWDINQKGFAKKGCTKSCHLPEDGLLDGVKDTSAGRHYTKPGETLDMWHWKSARTNVIFNMDDQYINSDRSESKSWGRHGDTNTGGGYKNNHNADKTAPAYMNKMASDEHKFWVLDSMKTKFVDTFKPGDVIGGVVAKAYTGSRADITARGEWKDGYWTLEIKRLLVTTGEKSNLQDVQFTDLSESYAFGLTVFDNSQINHLFHKKAIKLKFK
;
A
#
# COMPACT_ATOMS: atom_id res chain seq x y z
N MET A 1 14.93 9.88 -18.50
CA MET A 1 14.56 10.98 -17.57
C MET A 1 13.27 10.59 -16.89
N ILE A 2 13.19 10.66 -15.57
CA ILE A 2 11.96 10.39 -14.82
C ILE A 2 10.98 11.54 -15.11
N LYS A 3 9.88 11.26 -15.81
CA LYS A 3 8.86 12.26 -16.12
C LYS A 3 7.91 12.38 -14.92
N LYS A 4 8.37 13.11 -13.90
CA LYS A 4 7.57 13.38 -12.70
C LYS A 4 6.38 14.30 -13.02
N ASP A 5 5.25 14.06 -12.37
CA ASP A 5 4.10 14.97 -12.41
C ASP A 5 4.34 16.26 -11.59
N GLN A 6 3.37 17.18 -11.58
CA GLN A 6 3.46 18.45 -10.84
C GLN A 6 3.60 18.29 -9.32
N THR A 7 3.36 17.09 -8.78
CA THR A 7 3.51 16.75 -7.36
C THR A 7 4.80 15.95 -7.09
N GLY A 8 5.63 15.74 -8.11
CA GLY A 8 6.94 15.10 -7.99
C GLY A 8 6.92 13.57 -8.09
N HIS A 9 5.82 12.97 -8.54
CA HIS A 9 5.62 11.52 -8.58
C HIS A 9 5.79 10.93 -9.99
N ASP A 10 6.33 9.70 -10.09
CA ASP A 10 6.45 8.97 -11.36
C ASP A 10 5.18 8.17 -11.63
N ASN A 11 4.54 8.41 -12.77
CA ASN A 11 3.35 7.67 -13.18
C ASN A 11 3.51 7.02 -14.57
N THR A 12 4.73 6.60 -14.92
CA THR A 12 5.02 5.95 -16.21
C THR A 12 5.84 4.67 -16.04
N TYR A 13 6.82 4.66 -15.13
CA TYR A 13 7.68 3.50 -14.88
C TYR A 13 7.69 3.12 -13.40
N TYR A 14 6.49 3.12 -12.79
CA TYR A 14 6.30 2.66 -11.43
C TYR A 14 5.68 1.24 -11.43
N GLU A 15 5.24 0.77 -10.27
CA GLU A 15 4.60 -0.55 -10.15
C GLU A 15 3.06 -0.48 -10.25
N ASP A 16 2.46 -1.58 -10.69
CA ASP A 16 1.03 -1.82 -10.55
C ASP A 16 0.62 -2.07 -9.10
N LYS A 17 -0.51 -1.49 -8.70
CA LYS A 17 -1.03 -1.62 -7.33
C LYS A 17 -2.55 -1.72 -7.33
N VAL A 18 -3.05 -2.31 -6.25
CA VAL A 18 -4.48 -2.34 -5.93
C VAL A 18 -4.63 -1.93 -4.47
N ALA A 19 -5.57 -1.03 -4.20
CA ALA A 19 -5.95 -0.66 -2.85
C ALA A 19 -7.45 -0.86 -2.62
N LEU A 20 -7.79 -1.48 -1.49
CA LEU A 20 -9.14 -1.54 -0.96
C LEU A 20 -9.16 -0.68 0.30
N ILE A 21 -10.20 0.13 0.47
CA ILE A 21 -10.43 0.89 1.71
C ILE A 21 -11.80 0.49 2.24
N TRP A 22 -11.86 -0.18 3.38
CA TRP A 22 -13.07 -0.63 4.03
C TRP A 22 -13.54 0.39 5.07
N ASP A 23 -14.86 0.57 5.12
CA ASP A 23 -15.49 1.37 6.17
C ASP A 23 -15.48 0.61 7.49
N ILE A 24 -14.87 1.17 8.53
CA ILE A 24 -15.05 0.70 9.90
C ILE A 24 -16.21 1.46 10.53
N ASN A 25 -16.16 2.80 10.53
CA ASN A 25 -17.20 3.64 11.13
C ASN A 25 -17.25 5.09 10.61
N GLN A 26 -16.73 5.37 9.41
CA GLN A 26 -16.65 6.75 8.91
C GLN A 26 -18.01 7.24 8.37
N LYS A 27 -18.57 8.27 9.00
CA LYS A 27 -19.89 8.80 8.61
C LYS A 27 -19.91 9.24 7.14
N GLY A 28 -20.82 8.64 6.38
CA GLY A 28 -21.04 8.97 4.97
C GLY A 28 -20.10 8.26 3.98
N PHE A 29 -19.24 7.34 4.45
CA PHE A 29 -18.43 6.52 3.55
C PHE A 29 -19.31 5.71 2.60
N ALA A 30 -20.38 5.06 3.08
CA ALA A 30 -21.30 4.31 2.22
C ALA A 30 -21.87 5.11 1.02
N LYS A 31 -21.90 6.45 1.09
CA LYS A 31 -22.34 7.32 -0.03
C LYS A 31 -21.19 7.78 -0.92
N LYS A 32 -20.01 8.05 -0.35
CA LYS A 32 -18.89 8.75 -1.02
C LYS A 32 -17.63 7.88 -1.24
N GLY A 33 -17.57 6.68 -0.66
CA GLY A 33 -16.40 5.80 -0.70
C GLY A 33 -15.14 6.49 -0.17
N CYS A 34 -13.99 6.15 -0.75
CA CYS A 34 -12.68 6.67 -0.35
C CYS A 34 -12.57 8.20 -0.48
N THR A 35 -13.39 8.85 -1.33
CA THR A 35 -13.40 10.32 -1.43
C THR A 35 -13.81 11.00 -0.13
N LYS A 36 -14.44 10.28 0.80
CA LYS A 36 -14.86 10.83 2.09
C LYS A 36 -13.69 11.14 3.03
N SER A 37 -12.58 10.39 2.93
CA SER A 37 -11.34 10.65 3.69
C SER A 37 -10.29 11.40 2.89
N CYS A 38 -10.50 11.62 1.59
CA CYS A 38 -9.57 12.32 0.71
C CYS A 38 -9.75 13.84 0.84
N HIS A 39 -8.67 14.55 1.14
CA HIS A 39 -8.63 16.00 1.23
C HIS A 39 -7.51 16.54 0.34
N LEU A 40 -7.86 17.45 -0.56
CA LEU A 40 -6.94 18.04 -1.52
C LEU A 40 -6.48 19.40 -1.02
N PRO A 41 -5.19 19.75 -1.13
CA PRO A 41 -4.76 21.11 -0.85
C PRO A 41 -5.43 22.13 -1.79
N GLU A 42 -5.85 23.25 -1.24
CA GLU A 42 -6.37 24.41 -1.97
C GLU A 42 -5.36 25.55 -1.81
N ASP A 43 -4.92 26.14 -2.93
CA ASP A 43 -3.86 27.17 -2.96
C ASP A 43 -2.57 26.80 -2.20
N GLY A 44 -2.22 25.50 -2.22
CA GLY A 44 -1.03 24.96 -1.55
C GLY A 44 -1.17 24.80 -0.03
N LEU A 45 -2.40 24.93 0.49
CA LEU A 45 -2.72 24.76 1.90
C LEU A 45 -3.71 23.61 2.10
N LEU A 46 -3.52 22.86 3.18
CA LEU A 46 -4.46 21.85 3.65
C LEU A 46 -4.62 21.99 5.16
N ASP A 47 -5.84 22.19 5.64
CA ASP A 47 -6.14 22.53 7.04
C ASP A 47 -5.24 23.67 7.59
N GLY A 48 -4.95 24.68 6.75
CA GLY A 48 -4.09 25.83 7.11
C GLY A 48 -2.59 25.54 7.11
N VAL A 49 -2.16 24.32 6.77
CA VAL A 49 -0.75 23.92 6.70
C VAL A 49 -0.31 23.84 5.24
N LYS A 50 0.90 24.34 4.95
CA LYS A 50 1.48 24.20 3.61
C LYS A 50 1.64 22.73 3.25
N ASP A 51 0.98 22.30 2.19
CA ASP A 51 1.06 20.93 1.69
C ASP A 51 1.04 20.95 0.15
N THR A 52 1.97 20.19 -0.44
CA THR A 52 2.17 20.10 -1.90
C THR A 52 1.86 18.71 -2.45
N SER A 53 1.29 17.84 -1.61
CA SER A 53 0.87 16.51 -2.02
C SER A 53 -0.33 16.57 -2.98
N ALA A 54 -0.55 15.47 -3.71
CA ALA A 54 -1.74 15.29 -4.53
C ALA A 54 -3.02 15.02 -3.71
N GLY A 55 -2.95 15.14 -2.38
CA GLY A 55 -4.03 14.83 -1.46
C GLY A 55 -3.57 14.02 -0.26
N ARG A 56 -4.28 14.19 0.86
CA ARG A 56 -4.09 13.43 2.08
C ARG A 56 -5.35 12.64 2.41
N HIS A 57 -5.15 11.47 3.01
CA HIS A 57 -6.24 10.70 3.59
C HIS A 57 -6.24 10.87 5.11
N TYR A 58 -7.38 11.27 5.66
CA TYR A 58 -7.64 11.32 7.10
C TYR A 58 -9.13 11.37 7.38
N THR A 59 -9.53 10.98 8.59
CA THR A 59 -10.92 10.93 9.05
C THR A 59 -11.20 12.03 10.10
N LYS A 60 -12.42 12.03 10.67
CA LYS A 60 -12.71 12.79 11.90
C LYS A 60 -12.25 12.02 13.14
N PRO A 61 -12.00 12.70 14.28
CA PRO A 61 -11.68 12.02 15.54
C PRO A 61 -12.70 10.92 15.88
N GLY A 62 -12.19 9.75 16.24
CA GLY A 62 -13.00 8.55 16.56
C GLY A 62 -13.47 7.74 15.35
N GLU A 63 -13.22 8.21 14.12
CA GLU A 63 -13.50 7.45 12.90
C GLU A 63 -12.22 6.79 12.36
N THR A 64 -12.30 5.57 11.87
CA THR A 64 -11.21 4.88 11.17
C THR A 64 -11.69 4.17 9.91
N LEU A 65 -10.74 3.84 9.04
CA LEU A 65 -10.93 3.01 7.85
C LEU A 65 -9.81 1.97 7.83
N ASP A 66 -10.14 0.76 7.39
CA ASP A 66 -9.16 -0.29 7.11
C ASP A 66 -8.72 -0.15 5.63
N MET A 67 -7.43 -0.27 5.34
CA MET A 67 -6.83 -0.05 4.02
C MET A 67 -5.87 -1.18 3.65
N TRP A 68 -6.28 -1.99 2.68
CA TRP A 68 -5.45 -3.07 2.16
C TRP A 68 -4.74 -2.60 0.90
N HIS A 69 -3.42 -2.72 0.81
CA HIS A 69 -2.66 -2.15 -0.31
C HIS A 69 -1.62 -3.11 -0.89
N TRP A 70 -2.00 -3.79 -1.97
CA TRP A 70 -1.17 -4.72 -2.71
C TRP A 70 -0.30 -3.96 -3.71
N LYS A 71 0.96 -4.40 -3.84
CA LYS A 71 2.00 -3.74 -4.62
C LYS A 71 2.81 -4.80 -5.35
N SER A 72 2.80 -4.77 -6.68
CA SER A 72 3.34 -5.85 -7.49
C SER A 72 4.83 -6.12 -7.25
N ALA A 73 5.63 -5.09 -6.99
CA ALA A 73 7.07 -5.24 -6.73
C ALA A 73 7.40 -5.36 -5.24
N ARG A 74 6.55 -4.82 -4.35
CA ARG A 74 6.87 -4.66 -2.92
C ARG A 74 6.23 -5.68 -1.99
N THR A 75 5.03 -6.16 -2.31
CA THR A 75 4.28 -7.07 -1.43
C THR A 75 3.96 -8.40 -2.10
N ASN A 76 3.85 -8.44 -3.44
CA ASN A 76 3.52 -9.66 -4.16
C ASN A 76 4.54 -10.78 -3.93
N VAL A 77 5.84 -10.46 -3.96
CA VAL A 77 6.92 -11.43 -3.77
C VAL A 77 6.91 -12.08 -2.37
N ILE A 78 6.38 -11.39 -1.37
CA ILE A 78 6.28 -11.90 0.01
C ILE A 78 4.90 -12.49 0.31
N PHE A 79 4.03 -12.65 -0.70
CA PHE A 79 2.68 -13.21 -0.57
C PHE A 79 1.79 -12.47 0.44
N ASN A 80 2.03 -11.18 0.63
CA ASN A 80 1.26 -10.33 1.53
C ASN A 80 0.56 -9.19 0.77
N MET A 81 -0.50 -8.67 1.38
CA MET A 81 -1.03 -7.34 1.11
C MET A 81 -0.63 -6.44 2.27
N ASP A 82 -0.19 -5.21 1.99
CA ASP A 82 0.18 -4.28 3.07
C ASP A 82 -1.08 -3.89 3.83
N ASP A 83 -1.19 -4.34 5.08
CA ASP A 83 -2.32 -4.07 5.95
C ASP A 83 -2.10 -2.76 6.73
N GLN A 84 -3.08 -1.87 6.65
CA GLN A 84 -2.94 -0.48 6.98
C GLN A 84 -4.29 0.08 7.43
N TYR A 85 -4.28 1.23 8.10
CA TYR A 85 -5.50 1.91 8.47
C TYR A 85 -5.39 3.42 8.26
N ILE A 86 -6.55 4.09 8.25
CA ILE A 86 -6.67 5.54 8.16
C ILE A 86 -7.37 6.06 9.41
N ASN A 87 -6.82 7.07 10.08
CA ASN A 87 -7.42 7.73 11.24
C ASN A 87 -7.46 9.25 11.07
N SER A 88 -7.65 9.97 12.19
CA SER A 88 -7.78 11.41 12.26
C SER A 88 -6.47 12.19 12.40
N ASP A 89 -5.30 11.55 12.33
CA ASP A 89 -4.03 12.28 12.43
C ASP A 89 -3.90 13.29 11.27
N ARG A 90 -3.24 14.41 11.56
CA ARG A 90 -3.00 15.54 10.64
C ARG A 90 -1.50 15.77 10.47
N SER A 91 -1.09 17.02 10.30
CA SER A 91 0.27 17.44 9.97
C SER A 91 1.34 17.03 10.98
N GLU A 92 0.98 16.64 12.20
CA GLU A 92 1.86 16.04 13.20
C GLU A 92 2.43 14.69 12.74
N SER A 93 1.74 14.00 11.82
CA SER A 93 2.21 12.79 11.14
C SER A 93 2.59 13.11 9.70
N LYS A 94 3.78 12.65 9.25
CA LYS A 94 4.20 12.82 7.83
C LYS A 94 3.23 12.18 6.84
N SER A 95 2.57 11.10 7.26
CA SER A 95 1.58 10.38 6.46
C SER A 95 0.15 10.87 6.71
N TRP A 96 -0.01 11.88 7.59
CA TRP A 96 -1.29 12.32 8.14
C TRP A 96 -2.02 11.09 8.68
N GLY A 97 -3.29 10.91 8.33
CA GLY A 97 -4.11 9.82 8.82
C GLY A 97 -3.71 8.44 8.32
N ARG A 98 -2.78 8.26 7.35
CA ARG A 98 -2.40 6.92 6.87
C ARG A 98 -1.35 6.28 7.76
N HIS A 99 -1.66 5.10 8.29
CA HIS A 99 -0.76 4.32 9.15
C HIS A 99 -0.66 2.88 8.67
N GLY A 100 0.39 2.18 9.07
CA GLY A 100 0.43 0.72 8.95
C GLY A 100 -0.18 0.10 10.19
N ASP A 101 -0.69 -1.11 10.04
CA ASP A 101 -1.13 -1.92 11.16
C ASP A 101 -0.01 -2.24 12.14
N THR A 102 -0.38 -2.77 13.31
CA THR A 102 0.60 -3.14 14.33
C THR A 102 1.61 -4.13 13.75
N ASN A 103 2.84 -3.65 13.57
CA ASN A 103 3.89 -4.37 12.90
C ASN A 103 4.95 -4.82 13.90
N THR A 104 5.21 -6.13 13.97
CA THR A 104 6.28 -6.69 14.81
C THR A 104 7.53 -7.04 14.00
N GLY A 105 7.51 -6.90 12.68
CA GLY A 105 8.62 -7.27 11.82
C GLY A 105 8.29 -7.32 10.34
N GLY A 106 9.32 -7.25 9.50
CA GLY A 106 9.17 -7.35 8.05
C GLY A 106 8.81 -6.04 7.34
N GLY A 107 8.17 -6.17 6.18
CA GLY A 107 7.87 -5.11 5.23
C GLY A 107 8.97 -4.89 4.21
N TYR A 108 8.88 -3.76 3.50
CA TYR A 108 9.81 -3.41 2.42
C TYR A 108 10.53 -2.09 2.70
N LYS A 109 11.75 -1.97 2.16
CA LYS A 109 12.57 -0.75 2.23
C LYS A 109 13.29 -0.54 0.90
N ASN A 110 13.61 0.72 0.59
CA ASN A 110 14.44 1.02 -0.58
C ASN A 110 15.83 0.37 -0.41
N ASN A 111 16.34 -0.22 -1.48
CA ASN A 111 17.64 -0.86 -1.51
C ASN A 111 18.74 0.16 -1.84
N HIS A 112 19.08 1.01 -0.87
CA HIS A 112 20.18 1.97 -0.99
C HIS A 112 21.19 1.75 0.13
N ASN A 113 22.48 1.88 -0.17
CA ASN A 113 23.53 2.03 0.82
C ASN A 113 23.36 3.34 1.62
N ALA A 114 24.12 3.49 2.71
CA ALA A 114 23.93 4.58 3.67
C ALA A 114 24.12 5.97 3.05
N ASP A 115 25.04 6.12 2.10
CA ASP A 115 25.36 7.33 1.34
C ASP A 115 24.51 7.52 0.09
N LYS A 116 23.62 6.56 -0.25
CA LYS A 116 22.68 6.60 -1.38
C LYS A 116 23.35 6.70 -2.75
N THR A 117 24.55 6.17 -2.89
CA THR A 117 25.32 6.15 -4.14
C THR A 117 25.15 4.85 -4.92
N ALA A 118 24.77 3.76 -4.24
CA ALA A 118 24.63 2.44 -4.82
C ALA A 118 23.57 1.59 -4.07
N PRO A 119 23.18 0.43 -4.61
CA PRO A 119 22.40 -0.55 -3.87
C PRO A 119 23.12 -1.04 -2.61
N ALA A 120 22.38 -1.32 -1.53
CA ALA A 120 22.97 -1.92 -0.33
C ALA A 120 23.16 -3.44 -0.49
N TYR A 121 22.23 -4.08 -1.20
CA TYR A 121 22.15 -5.52 -1.31
C TYR A 121 21.88 -5.96 -2.75
N MET A 122 22.21 -7.22 -3.03
CA MET A 122 21.78 -7.96 -4.22
C MET A 122 21.26 -9.33 -3.78
N ASN A 123 20.56 -10.05 -4.66
CA ASN A 123 20.25 -11.46 -4.40
C ASN A 123 21.53 -12.29 -4.48
N LYS A 124 21.68 -13.26 -3.58
CA LYS A 124 22.82 -14.18 -3.51
C LYS A 124 22.99 -14.98 -4.82
N MET A 125 21.88 -15.29 -5.47
CA MET A 125 21.84 -15.93 -6.77
C MET A 125 21.05 -15.04 -7.74
N ALA A 126 21.54 -14.93 -8.98
CA ALA A 126 20.76 -14.34 -10.05
C ALA A 126 19.49 -15.17 -10.26
N SER A 127 18.36 -14.49 -10.44
CA SER A 127 17.06 -15.12 -10.67
C SER A 127 16.24 -14.19 -11.54
N ASP A 128 15.72 -14.71 -12.66
CA ASP A 128 14.79 -13.96 -13.50
C ASP A 128 13.49 -13.63 -12.76
N GLU A 129 13.04 -14.55 -11.89
CA GLU A 129 11.87 -14.37 -11.05
C GLU A 129 12.10 -13.25 -10.03
N HIS A 130 13.30 -13.13 -9.46
CA HIS A 130 13.59 -12.16 -8.40
C HIS A 130 14.50 -11.01 -8.85
N LYS A 131 14.55 -10.68 -10.14
CA LYS A 131 15.46 -9.64 -10.64
C LYS A 131 15.09 -8.21 -10.22
N PHE A 132 13.81 -7.96 -9.91
CA PHE A 132 13.30 -6.61 -9.61
C PHE A 132 13.17 -6.29 -8.11
N TRP A 133 13.49 -7.23 -7.24
CA TRP A 133 13.46 -7.07 -5.78
C TRP A 133 14.53 -7.93 -5.12
N VAL A 134 14.86 -7.62 -3.88
CA VAL A 134 15.76 -8.43 -3.05
C VAL A 134 14.95 -9.03 -1.91
N LEU A 135 14.88 -10.35 -1.83
CA LEU A 135 14.25 -11.02 -0.68
C LEU A 135 15.21 -10.99 0.51
N ASP A 136 14.70 -10.64 1.70
CA ASP A 136 15.52 -10.55 2.91
C ASP A 136 16.25 -11.87 3.24
N SER A 137 15.61 -13.01 2.94
CA SER A 137 16.17 -14.35 3.08
C SER A 137 17.26 -14.69 2.05
N MET A 138 17.31 -13.97 0.93
CA MET A 138 18.23 -14.22 -0.18
C MET A 138 19.28 -13.11 -0.36
N LYS A 139 19.26 -12.07 0.48
CA LYS A 139 20.12 -10.91 0.30
C LYS A 139 21.59 -11.21 0.64
N THR A 140 22.49 -10.64 -0.13
CA THR A 140 23.91 -10.49 0.18
C THR A 140 24.31 -9.03 -0.01
N LYS A 141 25.45 -8.60 0.53
CA LYS A 141 25.97 -7.25 0.30
C LYS A 141 26.17 -7.03 -1.20
N PHE A 142 25.84 -5.83 -1.67
CA PHE A 142 26.08 -5.46 -3.05
C PHE A 142 27.59 -5.50 -3.37
N VAL A 143 27.92 -6.14 -4.48
CA VAL A 143 29.26 -6.11 -5.10
C VAL A 143 29.01 -5.84 -6.58
N ASP A 144 29.68 -4.83 -7.12
CA ASP A 144 29.44 -4.43 -8.51
C ASP A 144 30.16 -5.38 -9.49
N THR A 145 29.42 -6.38 -9.94
CA THR A 145 29.79 -7.30 -11.02
C THR A 145 28.89 -7.13 -12.24
N PHE A 146 28.06 -6.08 -12.25
CA PHE A 146 27.00 -5.85 -13.22
C PHE A 146 27.55 -5.23 -14.51
N LYS A 147 26.91 -5.53 -15.63
CA LYS A 147 27.22 -4.97 -16.95
C LYS A 147 26.17 -3.93 -17.32
N PRO A 148 26.48 -2.99 -18.24
CA PRO A 148 25.47 -2.09 -18.78
C PRO A 148 24.25 -2.86 -19.31
N GLY A 149 23.07 -2.52 -18.82
CA GLY A 149 21.80 -3.19 -19.14
C GLY A 149 21.30 -4.16 -18.08
N ASP A 150 22.15 -4.60 -17.16
CA ASP A 150 21.71 -5.42 -16.03
C ASP A 150 20.80 -4.62 -15.09
N VAL A 151 19.88 -5.33 -14.43
CA VAL A 151 18.94 -4.78 -13.47
C VAL A 151 19.23 -5.28 -12.06
N ILE A 152 18.97 -4.44 -11.07
CA ILE A 152 19.07 -4.78 -9.66
C ILE A 152 17.81 -4.36 -8.92
N GLY A 153 17.37 -5.21 -7.99
CA GLY A 153 16.16 -4.97 -7.22
C GLY A 153 16.25 -3.67 -6.43
N GLY A 154 15.30 -2.76 -6.68
CA GLY A 154 15.24 -1.45 -6.02
C GLY A 154 14.69 -1.48 -4.59
N VAL A 155 14.16 -2.63 -4.16
CA VAL A 155 13.55 -2.83 -2.84
C VAL A 155 14.05 -4.10 -2.18
N VAL A 156 14.23 -4.05 -0.87
CA VAL A 156 14.41 -5.25 -0.04
C VAL A 156 13.08 -5.55 0.63
N ALA A 157 12.55 -6.76 0.47
CA ALA A 157 11.25 -7.18 0.98
C ALA A 157 11.36 -8.37 1.95
N LYS A 158 10.55 -8.32 3.01
CA LYS A 158 10.40 -9.37 4.02
C LYS A 158 8.92 -9.50 4.38
N ALA A 159 8.43 -10.73 4.51
CA ALA A 159 7.06 -10.98 4.96
C ALA A 159 6.77 -10.23 6.27
N TYR A 160 5.58 -9.64 6.37
CA TYR A 160 5.14 -8.93 7.57
C TYR A 160 4.91 -9.91 8.73
N THR A 161 4.96 -9.40 9.96
CA THR A 161 4.54 -10.12 11.17
C THR A 161 3.69 -9.22 12.08
N GLY A 162 2.90 -9.83 12.98
CA GLY A 162 1.90 -9.10 13.78
C GLY A 162 0.59 -8.93 13.00
N SER A 163 -0.30 -8.04 13.44
CA SER A 163 -1.59 -7.83 12.76
C SER A 163 -1.40 -7.32 11.33
N ARG A 164 -0.30 -6.62 11.05
CA ARG A 164 0.03 -6.19 9.69
C ARG A 164 0.23 -7.33 8.68
N ALA A 165 0.30 -8.57 9.14
CA ALA A 165 0.42 -9.78 8.33
C ALA A 165 -0.90 -10.52 8.13
N ASP A 166 -2.03 -10.02 8.66
CA ASP A 166 -3.32 -10.71 8.66
C ASP A 166 -3.87 -10.93 7.24
N ILE A 167 -3.34 -10.19 6.26
CA ILE A 167 -3.73 -10.26 4.85
C ILE A 167 -2.63 -10.88 4.00
N THR A 168 -2.95 -12.05 3.46
CA THR A 168 -2.15 -12.72 2.43
C THR A 168 -2.73 -12.41 1.07
N ALA A 169 -1.85 -12.21 0.08
CA ALA A 169 -2.29 -11.98 -1.28
C ALA A 169 -1.23 -12.41 -2.28
N ARG A 170 -1.67 -12.91 -3.43
CA ARG A 170 -0.82 -13.24 -4.56
C ARG A 170 -1.49 -12.79 -5.85
N GLY A 171 -0.77 -11.98 -6.60
CA GLY A 171 -1.08 -11.59 -7.96
C GLY A 171 -0.26 -12.41 -8.94
N GLU A 172 -0.90 -12.86 -10.01
CA GLU A 172 -0.22 -13.44 -11.18
C GLU A 172 -0.55 -12.64 -12.44
N TRP A 173 0.48 -12.30 -13.21
CA TRP A 173 0.33 -11.61 -14.49
C TRP A 173 0.32 -12.64 -15.62
N LYS A 174 -0.77 -12.66 -16.38
CA LYS A 174 -0.91 -13.55 -17.54
C LYS A 174 -1.83 -12.92 -18.58
N ASP A 175 -1.45 -13.04 -19.85
CA ASP A 175 -2.25 -12.63 -21.01
C ASP A 175 -2.76 -11.17 -20.95
N GLY A 176 -1.96 -10.26 -20.37
CA GLY A 176 -2.30 -8.84 -20.27
C GLY A 176 -3.09 -8.45 -19.02
N TYR A 177 -3.28 -9.37 -18.06
CA TYR A 177 -4.07 -9.13 -16.86
C TYR A 177 -3.36 -9.59 -15.59
N TRP A 178 -3.55 -8.84 -14.51
CA TRP A 178 -3.33 -9.32 -13.16
C TRP A 178 -4.55 -10.09 -12.66
N THR A 179 -4.33 -11.30 -12.14
CA THR A 179 -5.30 -12.02 -11.31
C THR A 179 -4.79 -11.98 -9.88
N LEU A 180 -5.53 -11.34 -8.97
CA LEU A 180 -5.15 -11.17 -7.57
C LEU A 180 -6.10 -11.98 -6.68
N GLU A 181 -5.53 -12.90 -5.91
CA GLU A 181 -6.24 -13.58 -4.82
C GLU A 181 -5.84 -12.95 -3.49
N ILE A 182 -6.83 -12.64 -2.66
CA ILE A 182 -6.66 -12.03 -1.34
C ILE A 182 -7.34 -12.93 -0.31
N LYS A 183 -6.65 -13.25 0.78
CA LYS A 183 -7.15 -14.07 1.88
C LYS A 183 -6.83 -13.42 3.21
N ARG A 184 -7.86 -13.34 4.06
CA ARG A 184 -7.84 -12.82 5.43
C ARG A 184 -8.88 -13.58 6.26
N LEU A 185 -8.73 -13.61 7.57
CA LEU A 185 -9.81 -14.02 8.47
C LEU A 185 -11.00 -13.05 8.38
N LEU A 186 -12.21 -13.55 8.64
CA LEU A 186 -13.40 -12.70 8.74
C LEU A 186 -13.32 -11.74 9.93
N VAL A 187 -12.74 -12.23 11.03
CA VAL A 187 -12.54 -11.49 12.27
C VAL A 187 -11.06 -11.61 12.65
N THR A 188 -10.36 -10.48 12.80
CA THR A 188 -8.96 -10.42 13.23
C THR A 188 -8.88 -10.19 14.74
N THR A 189 -7.75 -10.55 15.35
CA THR A 189 -7.61 -10.58 16.81
C THR A 189 -6.43 -9.76 17.33
N GLY A 190 -5.80 -8.94 16.48
CA GLY A 190 -4.77 -8.01 16.93
C GLY A 190 -5.29 -7.08 18.03
N GLU A 191 -4.41 -6.64 18.94
CA GLU A 191 -4.78 -5.78 20.09
C GLU A 191 -5.57 -4.53 19.67
N LYS A 192 -5.26 -3.99 18.48
CA LYS A 192 -5.88 -2.79 17.92
C LYS A 192 -6.83 -3.07 16.75
N SER A 193 -7.19 -4.33 16.51
CA SER A 193 -8.07 -4.75 15.40
C SER A 193 -9.36 -3.93 15.32
N ASN A 194 -10.03 -3.65 16.44
CA ASN A 194 -11.25 -2.82 16.44
C ASN A 194 -11.07 -1.38 15.89
N LEU A 195 -9.84 -0.88 15.82
CA LEU A 195 -9.50 0.42 15.25
C LEU A 195 -8.88 0.31 13.86
N GLN A 196 -8.12 -0.75 13.61
CA GLN A 196 -7.29 -0.92 12.42
C GLN A 196 -8.01 -1.68 11.30
N ASP A 197 -8.89 -2.60 11.68
CA ASP A 197 -9.41 -3.65 10.84
C ASP A 197 -10.94 -3.59 10.71
N VAL A 198 -11.46 -3.84 9.51
CA VAL A 198 -12.88 -4.16 9.36
C VAL A 198 -13.17 -5.56 9.92
N GLN A 199 -14.24 -5.69 10.70
CA GLN A 199 -14.66 -6.95 11.31
C GLN A 199 -15.92 -7.47 10.62
N PHE A 200 -15.79 -8.60 9.90
CA PHE A 200 -16.91 -9.26 9.22
C PHE A 200 -17.67 -10.19 10.18
N THR A 201 -18.16 -9.64 11.28
CA THR A 201 -18.84 -10.38 12.36
C THR A 201 -20.27 -10.78 12.02
N ASP A 202 -20.95 -10.05 11.12
CA ASP A 202 -22.31 -10.33 10.68
C ASP A 202 -22.36 -10.48 9.16
N LEU A 203 -22.44 -11.73 8.70
CA LEU A 203 -22.42 -12.04 7.28
C LEU A 203 -23.74 -11.70 6.56
N SER A 204 -24.79 -11.33 7.29
CA SER A 204 -26.05 -10.84 6.69
C SER A 204 -25.98 -9.37 6.28
N GLU A 205 -25.02 -8.63 6.83
CA GLU A 205 -24.83 -7.20 6.57
C GLU A 205 -24.10 -6.92 5.25
N SER A 206 -24.15 -5.66 4.83
CA SER A 206 -23.39 -5.16 3.68
C SER A 206 -22.19 -4.32 4.13
N TYR A 207 -20.99 -4.72 3.72
CA TYR A 207 -19.75 -4.02 4.06
C TYR A 207 -19.33 -3.09 2.94
N ALA A 208 -19.20 -1.80 3.23
CA ALA A 208 -18.85 -0.79 2.24
C ALA A 208 -17.33 -0.67 2.07
N PHE A 209 -16.87 -0.60 0.82
CA PHE A 209 -15.45 -0.35 0.51
C PHE A 209 -15.26 0.49 -0.75
N GLY A 210 -14.09 1.13 -0.85
CA GLY A 210 -13.58 1.73 -2.08
C GLY A 210 -12.55 0.80 -2.72
N LEU A 211 -12.53 0.76 -4.05
CA LEU A 211 -11.52 0.05 -4.83
C LEU A 211 -10.75 1.06 -5.68
N THR A 212 -9.44 0.89 -5.70
CA THR A 212 -8.52 1.70 -6.48
C THR A 212 -7.50 0.83 -7.21
N VAL A 213 -7.23 1.13 -8.48
CA VAL A 213 -6.20 0.46 -9.30
C VAL A 213 -5.19 1.50 -9.80
N PHE A 214 -3.91 1.14 -9.70
CA PHE A 214 -2.77 1.93 -10.18
C PHE A 214 -2.12 1.13 -11.30
N ASP A 215 -2.05 1.70 -12.49
CA ASP A 215 -1.34 1.16 -13.65
C ASP A 215 0.01 1.87 -13.77
N ASN A 216 1.10 1.17 -13.48
CA ASN A 216 2.48 1.66 -13.52
C ASN A 216 2.67 3.05 -12.88
N SER A 217 1.96 3.29 -11.78
CA SER A 217 1.77 4.63 -11.25
C SER A 217 2.06 4.77 -9.76
N GLN A 218 2.82 5.78 -9.37
CA GLN A 218 3.15 6.03 -7.97
C GLN A 218 1.94 6.51 -7.17
N ILE A 219 1.14 7.42 -7.72
CA ILE A 219 -0.04 7.97 -7.02
C ILE A 219 -1.27 8.15 -7.89
N ASN A 220 -1.14 8.29 -9.21
CA ASN A 220 -2.30 8.41 -10.10
C ASN A 220 -3.06 7.08 -10.14
N HIS A 221 -4.38 7.12 -10.06
CA HIS A 221 -5.17 5.90 -9.92
C HIS A 221 -6.61 6.06 -10.38
N LEU A 222 -7.18 4.93 -10.80
CA LEU A 222 -8.60 4.79 -11.08
C LEU A 222 -9.32 4.49 -9.76
N PHE A 223 -10.46 5.14 -9.51
CA PHE A 223 -11.25 4.93 -8.29
C PHE A 223 -12.74 5.05 -8.56
N HIS A 224 -13.54 4.49 -7.65
CA HIS A 224 -14.99 4.68 -7.64
C HIS A 224 -15.39 5.89 -6.80
N LYS A 225 -16.26 6.75 -7.34
CA LYS A 225 -16.82 7.92 -6.61
C LYS A 225 -17.79 7.55 -5.49
N LYS A 226 -18.33 6.33 -5.50
CA LYS A 226 -19.24 5.78 -4.49
C LYS A 226 -18.64 4.51 -3.92
N ALA A 227 -19.03 4.16 -2.70
CA ALA A 227 -18.65 2.88 -2.13
C ALA A 227 -19.28 1.72 -2.90
N ILE A 228 -18.50 0.66 -3.05
CA ILE A 228 -18.94 -0.68 -3.43
C ILE A 228 -19.41 -1.38 -2.16
N LYS A 229 -20.30 -2.37 -2.29
CA LYS A 229 -20.78 -3.16 -1.15
C LYS A 229 -20.45 -4.64 -1.36
N LEU A 230 -19.77 -5.23 -0.38
CA LEU A 230 -19.65 -6.68 -0.25
C LEU A 230 -20.88 -7.22 0.50
N LYS A 231 -21.48 -8.28 -0.04
CA LYS A 231 -22.48 -9.10 0.65
C LYS A 231 -22.02 -10.54 0.59
N PHE A 232 -21.94 -11.21 1.73
CA PHE A 232 -21.69 -12.65 1.76
C PHE A 232 -22.94 -13.40 1.28
N LYS A 233 -22.76 -14.56 0.66
CA LYS A 233 -23.82 -15.44 0.16
C LYS A 233 -23.64 -16.84 0.72
#